data_AF-A0AAQ3XBN1-F1
#
_entry.id   AF-A0AAQ3XBN1-F1
#
_cell.length_a   1.000
_cell.length_b   1.000
_cell.length_c   1.000
_cell.angle_alpha   90.00
_cell.angle_beta   90.00
_cell.angle_gamma   90.00
#
_symmetry.space_group_name_H-M   'P 1'
#
loop_
_entity.id
_entity.type
_entity.pdbx_description
1 polymer ?
#
loop_
_entity_poly.entity_id
_entity_poly.type
_entity_poly.pdbx_seq_one_letter_code
_entity_poly.pdbx_strand_id
1 'polypeptide(L)'
;DHSSHSQEQERAEEENSLELPVLPLRIHSAGQTKLATFDAASLLNFDPSTIGESLVTESPPMTLTTDVTTNLKEITKQLEAPIEKLVVACDGICTALEPIIDVLLSSLKQVLRPTTHLGFLREDVLAAASRIASRNNQPTLKDEITKECVAANQFKANLDDNSEEARLKASRQTLDAKRKKITDEIKRLRKGCLRLMHPS
;
A
#
# COMPACT_ATOMS: atom_id res chain seq x y z
N ASP A 1 -13.04 -20.29 63.37
CA ASP A 1 -12.34 -19.87 62.15
C ASP A 1 -13.32 -19.65 61.02
N HIS A 2 -13.29 -18.42 60.54
CA HIS A 2 -14.19 -17.84 59.57
C HIS A 2 -13.79 -18.17 58.12
N SER A 3 -14.82 -18.32 57.29
CA SER A 3 -14.90 -17.74 55.94
C SER A 3 -14.07 -18.39 54.82
N SER A 4 -14.76 -19.15 53.98
CA SER A 4 -14.76 -18.97 52.51
C SER A 4 -15.98 -19.67 51.92
N HIS A 5 -17.15 -19.16 52.31
CA HIS A 5 -18.42 -19.30 51.62
C HIS A 5 -18.67 -17.94 50.96
N SER A 6 -18.12 -17.74 49.77
CA SER A 6 -18.37 -16.56 48.93
C SER A 6 -17.77 -16.81 47.56
N GLN A 7 -18.46 -17.55 46.69
CA GLN A 7 -18.30 -17.44 45.23
C GLN A 7 -19.35 -18.30 44.51
N GLU A 8 -20.61 -18.12 44.90
CA GLU A 8 -21.74 -18.28 43.98
C GLU A 8 -22.60 -17.02 44.15
N GLN A 9 -22.90 -16.38 43.01
CA GLN A 9 -24.04 -15.49 42.80
C GLN A 9 -23.86 -13.97 42.97
N GLU A 10 -23.31 -13.34 41.92
CA GLU A 10 -23.73 -12.01 41.46
C GLU A 10 -23.68 -12.04 39.91
N ARG A 11 -24.81 -12.34 39.26
CA ARG A 11 -25.59 -11.41 38.40
C ARG A 11 -24.71 -10.73 37.33
N ALA A 12 -24.85 -11.07 36.05
CA ALA A 12 -25.99 -10.73 35.18
C ALA A 12 -26.23 -9.21 35.17
N GLU A 13 -25.81 -8.57 34.06
CA GLU A 13 -25.87 -7.16 33.63
C GLU A 13 -24.47 -6.87 33.06
N GLU A 14 -24.23 -7.01 31.75
CA GLU A 14 -24.58 -5.97 30.78
C GLU A 14 -24.58 -6.57 29.35
N GLU A 15 -25.69 -7.22 28.97
CA GLU A 15 -26.20 -7.04 27.61
C GLU A 15 -26.70 -5.60 27.55
N ASN A 16 -26.05 -4.71 26.80
CA ASN A 16 -26.71 -3.73 25.94
C ASN A 16 -25.66 -2.84 25.27
N SER A 17 -25.50 -2.97 23.95
CA SER A 17 -25.59 -1.83 23.01
C SER A 17 -24.76 -2.06 21.74
N LEU A 18 -25.52 -2.13 20.65
CA LEU A 18 -25.16 -1.73 19.29
C LEU A 18 -24.41 -2.76 18.46
N GLU A 19 -25.13 -3.86 18.23
CA GLU A 19 -25.37 -4.41 16.90
C GLU A 19 -25.47 -3.28 15.85
N LEU A 20 -24.39 -3.01 15.10
CA LEU A 20 -24.47 -2.18 13.90
C LEU A 20 -24.99 -3.05 12.75
N PRO A 21 -26.04 -2.64 12.03
CA PRO A 21 -26.55 -3.42 10.92
C PRO A 21 -25.51 -3.39 9.80
N VAL A 22 -24.95 -4.56 9.47
CA VAL A 22 -24.24 -4.76 8.21
C VAL A 22 -25.29 -4.67 7.10
N LEU A 23 -25.50 -3.46 6.58
CA LEU A 23 -26.30 -3.26 5.39
C LEU A 23 -25.55 -3.91 4.22
N PRO A 24 -26.16 -4.87 3.49
CA PRO A 24 -25.56 -5.34 2.25
C PRO A 24 -25.51 -4.17 1.27
N LEU A 25 -24.30 -3.85 0.80
CA LEU A 25 -24.05 -2.94 -0.32
C LEU A 25 -24.78 -3.50 -1.55
N ARG A 26 -26.04 -3.10 -1.71
CA ARG A 26 -26.84 -3.36 -2.90
C ARG A 26 -26.32 -2.44 -3.99
N ILE A 27 -25.34 -2.93 -4.75
CA ILE A 27 -24.87 -2.24 -5.95
C ILE A 27 -26.04 -2.28 -6.94
N HIS A 28 -26.77 -1.17 -7.05
CA HIS A 28 -27.70 -0.98 -8.15
C HIS A 28 -26.87 -0.91 -9.44
N SER A 29 -26.92 -1.96 -10.25
CA SER A 29 -26.44 -1.92 -11.63
C SER A 29 -27.37 -1.01 -12.43
N ALA A 30 -27.05 0.28 -12.50
CA ALA A 30 -27.69 1.21 -13.41
C ALA A 30 -26.64 1.75 -14.37
N GLY A 31 -26.78 1.35 -15.64
CA GLY A 31 -26.16 2.01 -16.78
C GLY A 31 -24.67 1.73 -16.97
N GLN A 32 -24.35 0.83 -17.90
CA GLN A 32 -23.06 0.84 -18.56
C GLN A 32 -22.90 2.17 -19.31
N THR A 33 -22.23 3.15 -18.71
CA THR A 33 -21.55 4.18 -19.48
C THR A 33 -20.12 3.72 -19.67
N LYS A 34 -19.75 3.58 -20.94
CA LYS A 34 -18.42 3.23 -21.43
C LYS A 34 -17.42 4.27 -20.92
N LEU A 35 -16.82 4.03 -19.75
CA LEU A 35 -15.71 4.84 -19.26
C LEU A 35 -14.51 4.60 -20.17
N ALA A 36 -14.04 5.67 -20.79
CA ALA A 36 -12.73 5.72 -21.43
C ALA A 36 -11.68 5.22 -20.44
N THR A 37 -10.76 4.40 -20.94
CA THR A 37 -9.62 3.86 -20.21
C THR A 37 -8.89 4.99 -19.49
N PHE A 38 -9.02 5.05 -18.17
CA PHE A 38 -8.32 6.01 -17.34
C PHE A 38 -6.87 5.54 -17.22
N ASP A 39 -5.97 6.22 -17.92
CA ASP A 39 -4.54 5.96 -17.85
C ASP A 39 -3.92 6.70 -16.66
N ALA A 40 -3.70 5.99 -15.56
CA ALA A 40 -3.10 6.54 -14.35
C ALA A 40 -1.64 7.00 -14.55
N ALA A 41 -0.98 6.60 -15.65
CA ALA A 41 0.38 7.06 -15.95
C ALA A 41 0.46 8.56 -16.23
N SER A 42 -0.62 9.18 -16.73
CA SER A 42 -0.66 10.63 -16.98
C SER A 42 -0.71 11.48 -15.71
N LEU A 43 -1.09 10.90 -14.56
CA LEU A 43 -1.06 11.59 -13.26
C LEU A 43 0.34 11.71 -12.66
N LEU A 44 1.24 10.80 -13.05
CA LEU A 44 2.63 10.79 -12.56
C LEU A 44 3.54 11.71 -13.39
N ASN A 45 3.07 12.21 -14.53
CA ASN A 45 3.80 13.12 -15.40
C ASN A 45 3.35 14.57 -15.24
N PHE A 46 3.08 14.97 -13.99
CA PHE A 46 2.78 16.34 -13.64
C PHE A 46 4.08 17.14 -13.60
N ASP A 47 4.32 17.94 -14.64
CA ASP A 47 5.42 18.90 -14.68
C ASP A 47 4.93 20.26 -14.18
N PRO A 48 5.28 20.69 -12.96
CA PRO A 48 4.86 21.97 -12.41
C PRO A 48 5.42 23.16 -13.21
N SER A 49 6.45 22.97 -14.04
CA SER A 49 7.00 24.03 -14.88
C SER A 49 6.10 24.41 -16.06
N THR A 50 5.15 23.54 -16.45
CA THR A 50 4.22 23.81 -17.55
C THR A 50 3.03 24.71 -17.17
N ILE A 51 2.85 24.99 -15.88
CA ILE A 51 1.69 25.75 -15.36
C ILE A 51 1.87 27.28 -15.56
N GLY A 52 3.04 27.74 -16.03
CA GLY A 52 3.38 29.17 -16.09
C GLY A 52 3.37 29.84 -17.47
N GLU A 53 3.37 29.10 -18.59
CA GLU A 53 3.65 29.70 -19.91
C GLU A 53 2.44 30.39 -20.57
N SER A 54 1.22 30.20 -20.08
CA SER A 54 -0.01 30.73 -20.72
C SER A 54 -0.49 32.09 -20.19
N LEU A 55 0.39 32.95 -19.63
CA LEU A 55 -0.01 34.25 -19.07
C LEU A 55 0.79 35.46 -19.57
N VAL A 56 1.57 35.34 -20.64
CA VAL A 56 2.18 36.52 -21.28
C VAL A 56 1.14 37.18 -22.19
N THR A 57 0.22 37.94 -21.60
CA THR A 57 -0.50 38.98 -22.32
C THR A 57 -0.06 40.31 -21.73
N GLU A 58 0.66 41.10 -22.53
CA GLU A 58 1.16 42.42 -22.18
C GLU A 58 0.05 43.28 -21.56
N SER A 59 0.22 43.61 -20.29
CA SER A 59 -0.57 44.60 -19.55
C SER A 59 0.33 45.80 -19.25
N PRO A 60 -0.21 47.05 -19.19
CA PRO A 60 0.60 48.24 -18.95
C PRO A 60 1.35 48.15 -17.62
N PRO A 61 2.47 48.89 -17.44
CA PRO A 61 3.22 48.90 -16.19
C PRO A 61 2.35 49.45 -15.06
N MET A 62 1.71 48.54 -14.34
CA MET A 62 1.00 48.84 -13.11
C MET A 62 2.07 49.15 -12.07
N THR A 63 2.13 50.40 -11.62
CA THR A 63 2.93 50.78 -10.46
C THR A 63 2.32 50.12 -9.22
N LEU A 64 2.69 48.86 -8.98
CA LEU A 64 2.35 48.15 -7.76
C LEU A 64 3.05 48.87 -6.62
N THR A 65 2.28 49.24 -5.60
CA THR A 65 2.85 49.81 -4.37
C THR A 65 3.72 48.75 -3.70
N THR A 66 4.75 49.18 -2.97
CA THR A 66 5.62 48.29 -2.20
C THR A 66 4.83 47.35 -1.30
N ASP A 67 3.70 47.84 -0.76
CA ASP A 67 2.79 47.10 0.10
C ASP A 67 2.08 45.92 -0.61
N VAL A 68 1.63 46.11 -1.86
CA VAL A 68 1.03 45.01 -2.66
C VAL A 68 2.07 43.93 -2.94
N THR A 69 3.29 44.32 -3.30
CA THR A 69 4.37 43.37 -3.59
C THR A 69 4.83 42.59 -2.35
N THR A 70 4.85 43.22 -1.18
CA THR A 70 5.20 42.53 0.08
C THR A 70 4.13 41.52 0.49
N ASN A 71 2.84 41.89 0.37
CA ASN A 71 1.74 40.98 0.70
C ASN A 71 1.69 39.78 -0.25
N LEU A 72 1.85 39.99 -1.56
CA LEU A 72 1.92 38.89 -2.53
C LEU A 72 3.09 37.95 -2.26
N LYS A 73 4.27 38.48 -1.91
CA LYS A 73 5.44 37.68 -1.59
C LYS A 73 5.21 36.80 -0.34
N GLU A 74 4.52 37.34 0.66
CA GLU A 74 4.17 36.59 1.87
C GLU A 74 3.13 35.49 1.57
N ILE A 75 2.12 35.78 0.73
CA ILE A 75 1.15 34.78 0.28
C ILE A 75 1.85 33.64 -0.48
N THR A 76 2.75 33.95 -1.42
CA THR A 76 3.50 32.93 -2.18
C THR A 76 4.28 32.01 -1.25
N LYS A 77 4.97 32.57 -0.25
CA LYS A 77 5.72 31.79 0.74
C LYS A 77 4.82 30.86 1.55
N GLN A 78 3.58 31.26 1.84
CA GLN A 78 2.62 30.42 2.54
C GLN A 78 2.03 29.33 1.64
N LEU A 79 1.82 29.61 0.35
CA LEU A 79 1.36 28.63 -0.65
C LEU A 79 2.41 27.56 -0.98
N GLU A 80 3.70 27.87 -0.82
CA GLU A 80 4.80 26.89 -0.95
C GLU A 80 4.89 25.91 0.23
N ALA A 81 4.12 26.13 1.31
CA ALA A 81 4.14 25.24 2.46
C ALA A 81 3.44 23.89 2.17
N PRO A 82 3.85 22.80 2.84
CA PRO A 82 3.15 21.52 2.80
C PRO A 82 1.67 21.66 3.15
N ILE A 83 0.82 20.81 2.57
CA ILE A 83 -0.64 20.96 2.63
C ILE A 83 -1.20 21.02 4.05
N GLU A 84 -0.58 20.29 4.99
CA GLU A 84 -0.99 20.30 6.41
C GLU A 84 -0.74 21.67 7.06
N LYS A 85 0.33 22.36 6.66
CA LYS A 85 0.68 23.70 7.16
C LYS A 85 -0.11 24.78 6.42
N LEU A 86 -0.29 24.61 5.12
CA LEU A 86 -1.05 25.51 4.26
C LEU A 86 -2.50 25.67 4.74
N VAL A 87 -3.16 24.54 5.03
CA VAL A 87 -4.56 24.53 5.45
C VAL A 87 -4.74 25.12 6.86
N VAL A 88 -3.70 25.05 7.71
CA VAL A 88 -3.68 25.74 9.02
C VAL A 88 -3.40 27.24 8.88
N ALA A 89 -2.54 27.63 7.94
CA ALA A 89 -2.19 29.03 7.69
C ALA A 89 -3.20 29.79 6.81
N CYS A 90 -4.30 29.14 6.38
CA CYS A 90 -5.31 29.71 5.49
C CYS A 90 -5.85 31.08 5.96
N ASP A 91 -6.05 31.27 7.26
CA ASP A 91 -6.52 32.54 7.82
C ASP A 91 -5.51 33.68 7.59
N GLY A 92 -4.21 33.37 7.65
CA GLY A 92 -3.14 34.30 7.34
C GLY A 92 -3.10 34.68 5.86
N ILE A 93 -3.35 33.73 4.97
CA ILE A 93 -3.46 33.96 3.52
C ILE A 93 -4.64 34.89 3.22
N CYS A 94 -5.81 34.63 3.82
CA CYS A 94 -6.99 35.48 3.65
C CYS A 94 -6.74 36.90 4.15
N THR A 95 -6.11 37.04 5.32
CA THR A 95 -5.80 38.34 5.93
C THR A 95 -4.81 39.14 5.08
N ALA A 96 -3.81 38.50 4.46
CA ALA A 96 -2.85 39.16 3.57
C ALA A 96 -3.45 39.49 2.19
N LEU A 97 -4.48 38.75 1.76
CA LEU A 97 -5.14 38.95 0.46
C LEU A 97 -6.20 40.05 0.50
N GLU A 98 -6.93 40.19 1.61
CA GLU A 98 -8.01 41.17 1.81
C GLU A 98 -7.62 42.62 1.42
N PRO A 99 -6.49 43.20 1.87
CA PRO A 99 -6.15 44.59 1.56
C PRO A 99 -5.75 44.82 0.10
N ILE A 100 -5.35 43.77 -0.62
CA ILE A 100 -4.83 43.89 -1.99
C ILE A 100 -5.83 43.42 -3.04
N ILE A 101 -6.91 42.74 -2.64
CA ILE A 101 -7.81 42.03 -3.56
C ILE A 101 -8.46 42.95 -4.59
N ASP A 102 -8.75 44.20 -4.25
CA ASP A 102 -9.37 45.17 -5.16
C ASP A 102 -8.40 45.68 -6.23
N VAL A 103 -7.12 45.78 -5.88
CA VAL A 103 -6.03 46.28 -6.74
C VAL A 103 -5.52 45.20 -7.70
N LEU A 104 -5.82 43.92 -7.42
CA LEU A 104 -5.35 42.80 -8.25
C LEU A 104 -6.05 42.71 -9.61
N LEU A 105 -5.33 42.13 -10.55
CA LEU A 105 -5.77 41.77 -11.89
C LEU A 105 -6.83 40.68 -11.79
N SER A 106 -7.87 40.72 -12.62
CA SER A 106 -8.95 39.70 -12.60
C SER A 106 -8.43 38.27 -12.76
N SER A 107 -7.40 38.07 -13.58
CA SER A 107 -6.74 36.77 -13.76
C SER A 107 -6.12 36.24 -12.46
N LEU A 108 -5.42 37.10 -11.71
CA LEU A 108 -4.80 36.70 -10.45
C LEU A 108 -5.84 36.47 -9.35
N LYS A 109 -6.92 37.26 -9.31
CA LYS A 109 -8.05 37.03 -8.38
C LYS A 109 -8.66 35.65 -8.60
N GLN A 110 -8.83 35.22 -9.85
CA GLN A 110 -9.38 33.91 -10.18
C GLN A 110 -8.48 32.76 -9.68
N VAL A 111 -7.17 32.90 -9.82
CA VAL A 111 -6.19 31.88 -9.37
C VAL A 111 -6.10 31.82 -7.84
N LEU A 112 -6.22 32.96 -7.14
CA LEU A 112 -6.14 33.01 -5.68
C LEU A 112 -7.46 32.67 -4.99
N ARG A 113 -8.60 32.77 -5.68
CA ARG A 113 -9.93 32.49 -5.10
C ARG A 113 -10.07 31.12 -4.42
N PRO A 114 -9.54 30.00 -4.95
CA PRO A 114 -9.62 28.72 -4.27
C PRO A 114 -8.92 28.73 -2.90
N THR A 115 -7.89 29.57 -2.71
CA THR A 115 -7.13 29.62 -1.46
C THR A 115 -7.93 30.21 -0.30
N THR A 116 -8.91 31.08 -0.59
CA THR A 116 -9.82 31.60 0.44
C THR A 116 -10.84 30.56 0.93
N HIS A 117 -10.92 29.43 0.25
CA HIS A 117 -11.81 28.32 0.58
C HIS A 117 -11.07 27.11 1.17
N LEU A 118 -9.74 27.20 1.38
CA LEU A 118 -8.94 26.12 1.98
C LEU A 118 -9.40 25.77 3.40
N GLY A 119 -9.95 26.73 4.14
CA GLY A 119 -10.45 26.52 5.50
C GLY A 119 -11.55 25.46 5.59
N PHE A 120 -12.36 25.27 4.54
CA PHE A 120 -13.40 24.24 4.50
C PHE A 120 -12.84 22.82 4.49
N LEU A 121 -11.62 22.62 3.98
CA LEU A 121 -10.96 21.31 3.91
C LEU A 121 -10.11 21.02 5.15
N ARG A 122 -10.10 21.91 6.15
CA ARG A 122 -9.21 21.81 7.31
C ARG A 122 -9.40 20.56 8.11
N GLU A 123 -10.62 20.24 8.46
CA GLU A 123 -10.91 19.05 9.27
C GLU A 123 -10.55 17.77 8.52
N ASP A 124 -10.92 17.68 7.24
CA ASP A 124 -10.67 16.51 6.41
C ASP A 124 -9.17 16.27 6.19
N VAL A 125 -8.41 17.31 5.88
CA VAL A 125 -6.96 17.22 5.65
C VAL A 125 -6.24 16.82 6.94
N LEU A 126 -6.61 17.41 8.09
CA LEU A 126 -6.00 17.06 9.37
C LEU A 126 -6.37 15.64 9.81
N ALA A 127 -7.61 15.21 9.62
CA ALA A 127 -8.05 13.86 9.90
C ALA A 127 -7.35 12.84 9.00
N ALA A 128 -7.19 13.13 7.71
CA ALA A 128 -6.45 12.30 6.78
C ALA A 128 -4.97 12.20 7.17
N ALA A 129 -4.32 13.33 7.47
CA ALA A 129 -2.93 13.36 7.92
C ALA A 129 -2.73 12.54 9.20
N SER A 130 -3.64 12.67 10.18
CA SER A 130 -3.62 11.86 11.40
C SER A 130 -3.75 10.37 11.10
N ARG A 131 -4.69 9.96 10.25
CA ARG A 131 -4.87 8.56 9.83
C ARG A 131 -3.62 7.99 9.15
N ILE A 132 -2.98 8.79 8.27
CA ILE A 132 -1.74 8.40 7.60
C ILE A 132 -0.62 8.21 8.62
N ALA A 133 -0.45 9.17 9.54
CA ALA A 133 0.54 9.08 10.60
C ALA A 133 0.30 7.84 11.49
N SER A 134 -0.94 7.58 11.92
CA SER A 134 -1.28 6.41 12.72
C SER A 134 -0.96 5.10 11.99
N ARG A 135 -1.27 4.99 10.70
CA ARG A 135 -0.94 3.79 9.90
C ARG A 135 0.56 3.62 9.71
N ASN A 136 1.28 4.71 9.46
CA ASN A 136 2.73 4.66 9.33
C ASN A 136 3.41 4.27 10.65
N ASN A 137 2.81 4.66 11.77
CA ASN A 137 3.23 4.35 13.13
C ASN A 137 2.59 3.07 13.69
N GLN A 138 2.11 2.15 12.85
CA GLN A 138 1.79 0.77 13.23
C GLN A 138 3.01 -0.14 12.93
N PRO A 139 4.04 -0.18 13.80
CA PRO A 139 5.20 -1.07 13.62
C PRO A 139 4.76 -2.54 13.68
N THR A 140 3.78 -2.85 14.53
CA THR A 140 3.28 -4.20 14.77
C THR A 140 2.80 -4.89 13.50
N LEU A 141 2.10 -4.17 12.61
CA LEU A 141 1.59 -4.78 11.37
C LEU A 141 2.71 -5.07 10.36
N LYS A 142 3.69 -4.18 10.25
CA LYS A 142 4.86 -4.40 9.37
C LYS A 142 5.71 -5.57 9.86
N ASP A 143 5.91 -5.66 11.16
CA ASP A 143 6.66 -6.75 11.79
C ASP A 143 5.93 -8.09 11.65
N GLU A 144 4.60 -8.09 11.83
CA GLU A 144 3.75 -9.27 11.66
C GLU A 144 3.79 -9.77 10.21
N ILE A 145 3.60 -8.88 9.22
CA ILE A 145 3.71 -9.24 7.80
C ILE A 145 5.10 -9.80 7.49
N THR A 146 6.16 -9.19 8.01
CA THR A 146 7.54 -9.65 7.78
C THR A 146 7.75 -11.04 8.37
N LYS A 147 7.28 -11.26 9.61
CA LYS A 147 7.36 -12.55 10.29
C LYS A 147 6.60 -13.64 9.54
N GLU A 148 5.38 -13.34 9.10
CA GLU A 148 4.55 -14.28 8.35
C GLU A 148 5.15 -14.60 6.98
N CYS A 149 5.69 -13.59 6.28
CA CYS A 149 6.44 -13.80 5.03
C CYS A 149 7.65 -14.71 5.23
N VAL A 150 8.43 -14.51 6.30
CA VAL A 150 9.59 -15.36 6.62
C VAL A 150 9.14 -16.80 6.90
N ALA A 151 8.10 -16.98 7.70
CA ALA A 151 7.58 -18.31 8.02
C ALA A 151 7.06 -19.03 6.76
N ALA A 152 6.32 -18.34 5.89
CA ALA A 152 5.83 -18.89 4.64
C ALA A 152 6.97 -19.28 3.68
N ASN A 153 8.00 -18.43 3.57
CA ASN A 153 9.17 -18.71 2.74
C ASN A 153 9.97 -19.90 3.26
N GLN A 154 10.13 -20.03 4.58
CA GLN A 154 10.76 -21.20 5.20
C GLN A 154 9.96 -22.48 4.96
N PHE A 155 8.64 -22.43 5.11
CA PHE A 155 7.76 -23.55 4.83
C PHE A 155 7.86 -23.99 3.37
N LYS A 156 7.85 -23.04 2.44
CA LYS A 156 8.05 -23.31 1.01
C LYS A 156 9.42 -23.96 0.75
N ALA A 157 10.50 -23.42 1.33
CA ALA A 157 11.84 -23.98 1.16
C ALA A 157 11.93 -25.43 1.66
N ASN A 158 11.25 -25.76 2.76
CA ASN A 158 11.18 -27.12 3.28
C ASN A 158 10.38 -28.07 2.37
N LEU A 159 9.33 -27.58 1.70
CA LEU A 159 8.58 -28.38 0.72
C LEU A 159 9.35 -28.55 -0.59
N ASP A 160 10.11 -27.54 -1.00
CA ASP A 160 10.98 -27.58 -2.18
C ASP A 160 12.22 -28.47 -1.95
N ASP A 161 12.54 -28.81 -0.69
CA ASP A 161 13.62 -29.74 -0.35
C ASP A 161 13.26 -31.18 -0.72
N ASN A 162 13.70 -31.57 -1.92
CA ASN A 162 13.56 -32.92 -2.46
C ASN A 162 14.81 -33.79 -2.23
N SER A 163 15.71 -33.40 -1.32
CA SER A 163 16.99 -34.08 -1.09
C SER A 163 16.81 -35.55 -0.72
N GLU A 164 15.83 -35.87 0.12
CA GLU A 164 15.51 -37.25 0.49
C GLU A 164 14.96 -38.07 -0.68
N GLU A 165 14.10 -37.48 -1.53
CA GLU A 165 13.61 -38.15 -2.73
C GLU A 165 14.76 -38.44 -3.71
N ALA A 166 15.64 -37.46 -3.91
CA ALA A 166 16.84 -37.63 -4.73
C ALA A 166 17.76 -38.73 -4.18
N ARG A 167 17.98 -38.76 -2.85
CA ARG A 167 18.76 -39.79 -2.16
C ARG A 167 18.16 -41.19 -2.34
N LEU A 168 16.85 -41.33 -2.14
CA LEU A 168 16.13 -42.60 -2.32
C LEU A 168 16.18 -43.06 -3.77
N LYS A 169 16.02 -42.15 -4.74
CA LYS A 169 16.13 -42.44 -6.18
C LYS A 169 17.52 -42.95 -6.55
N ALA A 170 18.58 -42.31 -6.06
CA ALA A 170 19.96 -42.74 -6.28
C ALA A 170 20.23 -44.13 -5.66
N SER A 171 19.72 -44.38 -4.45
CA SER A 171 19.81 -45.68 -3.79
C SER A 171 19.11 -46.77 -4.61
N ARG A 172 17.90 -46.49 -5.10
CA ARG A 172 17.13 -47.43 -5.95
C ARG A 172 17.88 -47.77 -7.23
N GLN A 173 18.42 -46.78 -7.94
CA GLN A 173 19.22 -47.00 -9.14
C GLN A 173 20.44 -47.88 -8.87
N THR A 174 21.10 -47.67 -7.73
CA THR A 174 22.24 -48.50 -7.30
C THR A 174 21.82 -49.95 -7.06
N LEU A 175 20.69 -50.18 -6.38
CA LEU A 175 20.16 -51.51 -6.14
C LEU A 175 19.73 -52.21 -7.44
N ASP A 176 19.10 -51.49 -8.36
CA ASP A 176 18.71 -52.04 -9.66
C ASP A 176 19.94 -52.46 -10.49
N ALA A 177 21.01 -51.65 -10.48
CA ALA A 177 22.27 -52.00 -11.13
C ALA A 177 22.91 -53.26 -10.52
N LYS A 178 22.94 -53.37 -9.18
CA LYS A 178 23.42 -54.58 -8.49
C LYS A 178 22.56 -55.81 -8.82
N ARG A 179 21.23 -55.67 -8.81
CA ARG A 179 20.30 -56.74 -9.18
C ARG A 179 20.54 -57.23 -10.61
N LYS A 180 20.72 -56.31 -11.55
CA LYS A 180 21.02 -56.64 -12.95
C LYS A 180 22.33 -57.42 -13.07
N LYS A 181 23.40 -56.94 -12.42
CA LYS A 181 24.71 -57.62 -12.41
C LYS A 181 24.61 -59.05 -11.87
N ILE A 182 23.91 -59.26 -10.75
CA ILE A 182 23.70 -60.59 -10.17
C ILE A 182 22.89 -61.48 -11.11
N THR A 183 21.85 -60.94 -11.74
CA THR A 183 21.00 -61.68 -12.69
C THR A 183 21.81 -62.16 -13.89
N ASP A 184 22.65 -61.28 -14.44
CA ASP A 184 23.50 -61.61 -15.58
C ASP A 184 24.56 -62.66 -15.20
N GLU A 185 25.10 -62.58 -13.98
CA GLU A 185 26.05 -63.55 -13.45
C GLU A 185 25.41 -64.94 -13.27
N ILE A 186 24.20 -65.00 -12.70
CA ILE A 186 23.43 -66.25 -12.58
C ILE A 186 23.19 -66.88 -13.96
N LYS A 187 22.80 -66.08 -14.96
CA LYS A 187 22.60 -66.56 -16.33
C LYS A 187 23.90 -67.11 -16.93
N ARG A 188 25.01 -66.41 -16.73
CA ARG A 188 26.34 -66.83 -17.20
C ARG A 188 26.76 -68.17 -16.58
N LEU A 189 26.61 -68.31 -15.26
CA LEU A 189 26.91 -69.53 -14.53
C LEU A 189 26.04 -70.70 -14.98
N ARG A 190 24.72 -70.50 -15.10
CA ARG A 190 23.80 -71.53 -15.61
C ARG A 190 24.21 -72.03 -17.00
N LYS A 191 24.51 -71.11 -17.93
CA LYS A 191 24.99 -71.46 -19.28
C LYS A 191 26.34 -72.18 -19.26
N GLY A 192 27.22 -71.85 -18.30
CA GLY A 192 28.46 -72.57 -18.04
C GLY A 192 28.21 -74.02 -17.65
N CYS A 193 27.40 -74.25 -16.62
CA CYS A 193 27.06 -75.60 -16.13
C CYS A 193 26.39 -76.46 -17.21
N LEU A 194 25.45 -75.91 -17.97
CA LEU A 194 24.78 -76.61 -19.07
C LEU A 194 25.76 -77.12 -20.14
N ARG A 195 26.82 -76.36 -20.44
CA ARG A 195 27.86 -76.77 -21.40
C ARG A 195 28.78 -77.86 -20.85
N LEU A 196 29.05 -77.85 -19.54
CA LEU A 196 29.86 -78.88 -18.89
C LEU A 196 29.10 -80.21 -18.75
N MET A 197 27.77 -80.17 -18.67
CA MET A 197 26.91 -81.36 -18.58
C MET A 197 26.60 -82.01 -19.94
N HIS A 198 26.75 -81.28 -21.04
CA HIS A 198 26.61 -81.80 -22.40
C HIS A 198 27.86 -81.48 -23.23
N PRO A 199 29.01 -82.10 -22.91
CA PRO A 199 30.18 -81.99 -23.76
C PRO A 199 29.88 -82.67 -25.10
N SER A 200 30.00 -81.91 -26.19
CA SER A 200 29.94 -82.46 -27.56
C SER A 200 31.16 -83.33 -27.84
#